data_AF-A0A1X6MJM3-F1
#
_entry.id   AF-A0A1X6MJM3-F1
#
_cell.length_a   1.000
_cell.length_b   1.000
_cell.length_c   1.000
_cell.angle_alpha   90.00
_cell.angle_beta   90.00
_cell.angle_gamma   90.00
#
_symmetry.space_group_name_H-M   'P 1'
#
loop_
_entity.id
_entity.type
_entity.pdbx_description
1 polymer ?
#
loop_
_entity_poly.entity_id
_entity_poly.type
_entity_poly.pdbx_seq_one_letter_code
_entity_poly.pdbx_strand_id
1 'polypeptide(L)' 'ALVATTGLTLHELHCRMGHAYAPALKKMVQDDIVVSVHLENTDLVFCEICAKAKQPREPFP' A
#
# COMPACT_ATOMS: atom_id res chain seq x y z
N ALA A 1 -21.74 -1.63 17.35
CA ALA A 1 -21.94 -2.09 15.96
C ALA A 1 -20.78 -3.00 15.59
N LEU A 2 -21.04 -4.21 15.08
CA LEU A 2 -19.99 -5.06 14.52
C LEU A 2 -19.59 -4.46 13.17
N VAL A 3 -18.44 -3.79 13.12
CA VAL A 3 -17.90 -3.28 11.85
C VAL A 3 -17.25 -4.45 11.13
N ALA A 4 -17.77 -4.79 9.95
CA ALA A 4 -17.20 -5.86 9.14
C ALA A 4 -15.79 -5.46 8.68
N THR A 5 -14.78 -6.22 9.11
CA THR A 5 -13.39 -6.04 8.70
C THR A 5 -13.13 -6.79 7.40
N THR A 6 -12.60 -6.10 6.39
CA THR A 6 -12.19 -6.72 5.13
C THR A 6 -10.72 -7.14 5.23
N GLY A 7 -10.44 -8.41 5.00
CA GLY A 7 -9.07 -8.93 4.86
C GLY A 7 -8.47 -8.53 3.52
N LEU A 8 -7.31 -7.88 3.53
CA LEU A 8 -6.59 -7.47 2.32
C LEU A 8 -5.09 -7.71 2.49
N THR A 9 -4.37 -7.91 1.40
CA THR A 9 -2.91 -7.85 1.41
C THR A 9 -2.45 -6.40 1.30
N LEU A 10 -1.21 -6.11 1.73
CA LEU A 10 -0.62 -4.78 1.58
C LEU A 10 -0.51 -4.36 0.11
N HIS A 11 -0.29 -5.31 -0.81
CA HIS A 11 -0.30 -5.07 -2.25
C HIS A 11 -1.68 -4.59 -2.73
N GLU A 12 -2.74 -5.27 -2.32
CA GLU A 12 -4.11 -4.91 -2.72
C GLU A 12 -4.50 -3.53 -2.17
N LEU A 13 -4.19 -3.24 -0.91
CA LEU A 13 -4.42 -1.93 -0.32
C LEU A 13 -3.62 -0.84 -1.03
N HIS A 14 -2.34 -1.10 -1.34
CA HIS A 14 -1.49 -0.21 -2.12
C HIS A 14 -2.11 0.13 -3.48
N CYS A 15 -2.60 -0.87 -4.22
CA CYS A 15 -3.27 -0.66 -5.51
C CYS A 15 -4.59 0.11 -5.36
N ARG A 16 -5.46 -0.26 -4.42
CA ARG A 16 -6.76 0.41 -4.20
C ARG A 16 -6.64 1.86 -3.77
N MET A 17 -5.54 2.21 -3.09
CA MET A 17 -5.23 3.57 -2.65
C MET A 17 -4.44 4.36 -3.70
N GLY A 18 -4.41 3.91 -4.96
CA GLY A 18 -3.77 4.64 -6.06
C GLY A 18 -2.24 4.58 -5.99
N HIS A 19 -1.68 3.44 -5.61
CA HIS A 19 -0.24 3.22 -5.45
C HIS A 19 0.41 4.09 -4.36
N ALA A 20 -0.36 4.46 -3.32
CA ALA A 20 0.17 5.18 -2.17
C ALA A 20 1.27 4.38 -1.47
N TYR A 21 2.22 5.09 -0.86
CA TYR A 21 3.43 4.49 -0.28
C TYR A 21 3.10 3.39 0.74
N ALA A 22 3.46 2.14 0.42
CA ALA A 22 3.00 0.98 1.18
C ALA A 22 3.44 0.94 2.65
N PRO A 23 4.66 1.36 3.04
CA PRO A 23 5.02 1.46 4.46
C PRO A 23 4.14 2.46 5.24
N ALA A 24 3.70 3.55 4.61
CA ALA A 24 2.75 4.46 5.22
C ALA A 24 1.37 3.81 5.38
N LEU A 25 0.87 3.12 4.35
CA LEU A 25 -0.41 2.39 4.45
C LEU A 25 -0.39 1.32 5.55
N LYS A 26 0.71 0.55 5.64
CA LYS A 26 0.92 -0.42 6.72
C LYS A 26 0.84 0.26 8.09
N LYS A 27 1.53 1.39 8.26
CA LYS A 27 1.51 2.15 9.50
C LYS A 27 0.12 2.73 9.81
N MET A 28 -0.61 3.20 8.80
CA MET A 28 -1.97 3.73 8.99
C MET A 28 -2.96 2.65 9.43
N VAL A 29 -2.82 1.41 8.98
CA VAL A 29 -3.62 0.29 9.49
C VAL A 29 -3.21 -0.08 10.92
N GLN A 30 -1.91 -0.06 11.22
CA GLN A 30 -1.39 -0.35 12.57
C GLN A 30 -1.78 0.71 13.61
N ASP A 31 -1.85 1.98 13.20
CA ASP A 31 -2.21 3.12 14.05
C ASP A 31 -3.74 3.34 14.08
N ASP A 32 -4.56 2.40 13.59
CA ASP A 32 -6.03 2.47 13.51
C ASP A 32 -6.59 3.70 12.75
N ILE A 33 -5.77 4.33 11.88
CA ILE A 33 -6.19 5.45 11.02
C ILE A 33 -7.06 4.94 9.88
N VAL A 34 -6.68 3.81 9.27
CA VAL A 34 -7.49 3.09 8.28
C VAL A 34 -8.27 2.01 9.01
N VAL A 35 -9.54 2.30 9.27
CA VAL A 35 -10.45 1.38 9.97
C VAL A 35 -11.06 0.34 9.03
N SER A 36 -11.61 -0.74 9.60
CA SER A 36 -12.35 -1.78 8.87
C SER A 36 -11.52 -2.60 7.87
N VAL A 37 -10.20 -2.50 7.91
CA VAL A 37 -9.26 -3.25 7.08
C VAL A 37 -8.29 -4.00 7.98
N HIS A 38 -8.06 -5.28 7.70
CA HIS A 38 -7.01 -6.08 8.32
C HIS A 38 -6.02 -6.53 7.25
N LEU A 39 -4.72 -6.36 7.53
CA LEU A 39 -3.65 -6.78 6.61
C LEU A 39 -3.26 -8.23 6.87
N GLU A 40 -3.64 -9.11 5.94
CA GLU A 40 -3.31 -10.55 5.98
C GLU A 40 -1.84 -10.81 5.64
N ASN A 41 -1.26 -9.97 4.78
CA ASN A 41 0.14 -9.99 4.41
C ASN A 41 0.67 -8.56 4.40
N THR A 42 1.79 -8.33 5.10
CA THR A 42 2.36 -6.98 5.27
C THR A 42 3.62 -6.75 4.45
N ASP A 43 3.94 -7.67 3.55
CA ASP A 43 5.11 -7.65 2.71
C ASP A 43 4.72 -7.14 1.31
N LEU A 44 5.25 -5.97 0.97
CA LEU A 44 5.20 -5.45 -0.39
C LEU A 44 6.62 -5.08 -0.81
N VAL A 45 7.30 -6.02 -1.48
CA VAL A 45 8.65 -5.79 -1.99
C VAL A 45 8.63 -5.03 -3.31
N PHE A 46 7.60 -5.24 -4.12
CA PHE A 46 7.56 -4.73 -5.49
C PHE A 46 6.12 -4.50 -5.98
N CYS A 47 5.94 -3.43 -6.77
CA CYS A 47 4.75 -3.19 -7.57
C CYS A 47 5.21 -2.81 -8.98
N GLU A 48 4.80 -3.57 -9.98
CA GLU A 48 5.24 -3.38 -11.37
C GLU A 48 4.83 -2.03 -11.95
N ILE A 49 3.64 -1.53 -11.57
CA ILE A 49 3.09 -0.26 -12.05
C ILE A 49 3.91 0.89 -11.48
N CYS A 50 4.25 0.83 -10.19
CA CYS A 50 5.14 1.81 -9.56
C CYS A 50 6.53 1.82 -10.21
N ALA A 51 7.08 0.65 -10.54
CA ALA A 51 8.39 0.56 -11.17
C ALA A 51 8.40 1.21 -12.57
N LYS A 52 7.35 0.97 -13.37
CA LYS A 52 7.17 1.54 -14.70
C LYS A 52 6.85 3.05 -14.66
N ALA A 53 6.14 3.52 -13.63
CA ALA A 53 5.73 4.91 -13.49
C ALA A 53 6.84 5.83 -12.96
N LYS A 54 7.90 5.27 -12.35
CA LYS A 54 9.03 6.08 -11.89
C LYS A 54 9.76 6.68 -13.08
N GLN A 55 9.91 8.00 -13.06
CA GLN A 55 10.70 8.71 -14.06
C GLN A 55 12.14 8.17 -14.05
N PRO A 56 12.69 7.77 -15.21
CA PRO A 56 14.10 7.44 -15.30
C PRO A 56 14.92 8.70 -14.96
N ARG A 57 16.00 8.51 -14.19
CA ARG A 57 16.98 9.56 -13.95
C ARG A 57 18.01 9.49 -15.05
N GLU A 58 18.10 10.52 -15.86
CA GLU A 58 19.20 10.69 -16.79
C GLU A 58 20.38 11.35 -16.05
N PRO A 59 21.63 10.96 -16.32
CA PRO A 59 22.79 11.69 -15.84
C PRO A 59 22.72 13.14 -16.33
N PHE A 60 23.07 14.09 -15.47
CA PHE A 60 23.21 15.48 -15.89
C PHE A 60 24.43 15.62 -16.81
N PRO A 61 24.31 16.33 -17.96
CA PRO A 61 25.41 16.52 -18.90
C PRO A 61 26.55 17.38 -18.35
#